data_AF-A0A024TKV1-F1
#
_entry.id   AF-A0A024TKV1-F1
#
_cell.length_a   1.000
_cell.length_b   1.000
_cell.length_c   1.000
_cell.angle_alpha   90.00
_cell.angle_beta   90.00
_cell.angle_gamma   90.00
#
_symmetry.space_group_name_H-M   'P 1'
#
loop_
_entity.id
_entity.type
_entity.pdbx_description
1 polymer ?
#
loop_
_entity_poly.entity_id
_entity_poly.type
_entity_poly.pdbx_seq_one_letter_code
_entity_poly.pdbx_strand_id
1 'polypeptide(L)'
;MTIPHTPGSSKITDQQSLNVFKNLIRVSISEICYIRNLFPEEVFKDRVYADMRIKCLAPIDNTTDQFMRDAHCVTEWLEAGAFDAMEKKYLLQMDFCIYALGKNKSPENLLEW
;
A
#
# COMPACT_ATOMS: atom_id res chain seq x y z
N MET A 1 -49.91 -8.41 -7.39
CA MET A 1 -49.14 -7.44 -8.19
C MET A 1 -47.71 -7.43 -7.67
N THR A 2 -46.80 -8.11 -8.36
CA THR A 2 -45.38 -8.17 -7.99
C THR A 2 -44.63 -7.10 -8.77
N ILE A 3 -43.93 -6.22 -8.07
CA ILE A 3 -43.09 -5.17 -8.64
C ILE A 3 -41.96 -5.86 -9.42
N PRO A 4 -41.67 -5.47 -10.68
CA PRO A 4 -40.53 -6.01 -11.40
C PRO A 4 -39.25 -5.52 -10.72
N HIS A 5 -38.47 -6.45 -10.17
CA HIS A 5 -37.08 -6.17 -9.83
C HIS A 5 -36.30 -6.08 -11.13
N THR A 6 -36.13 -4.86 -11.64
CA THR A 6 -35.08 -4.58 -12.61
C THR A 6 -33.75 -4.73 -11.87
N PRO A 7 -32.86 -5.67 -12.25
CA PRO A 7 -31.53 -5.68 -11.70
C PRO A 7 -30.87 -4.40 -12.17
N GLY A 8 -30.68 -3.46 -11.25
CA GLY A 8 -29.85 -2.29 -11.51
C GLY A 8 -28.48 -2.80 -11.93
N SER A 9 -28.16 -2.64 -13.20
CA SER A 9 -26.81 -2.82 -13.70
C SER A 9 -25.96 -1.74 -13.02
N SER A 10 -25.49 -2.02 -11.81
CA SER A 10 -24.57 -1.17 -11.08
C SER A 10 -23.27 -1.11 -11.87
N LYS A 11 -23.16 -0.11 -12.75
CA LYS A 11 -21.93 0.14 -13.48
C LYS A 11 -20.86 0.54 -12.48
N ILE A 12 -19.72 -0.14 -12.52
CA ILE A 12 -18.54 0.23 -11.75
C ILE A 12 -18.10 1.62 -12.22
N THR A 13 -17.92 2.55 -11.29
CA THR A 13 -17.45 3.90 -11.59
C THR A 13 -15.92 3.95 -11.59
N ASP A 14 -15.35 4.91 -12.32
CA ASP A 14 -13.90 5.17 -12.31
C ASP A 14 -13.38 5.38 -10.88
N GLN A 15 -14.14 6.08 -10.03
CA GLN A 15 -13.77 6.31 -8.64
C GLN A 15 -13.77 5.02 -7.80
N GLN A 16 -14.74 4.13 -8.02
CA GLN A 16 -14.77 2.83 -7.35
C GLN A 16 -13.57 1.98 -7.78
N SER A 17 -13.27 1.93 -9.08
CA SER A 17 -12.11 1.23 -9.61
C SER A 17 -10.81 1.79 -9.04
N LEU A 18 -10.66 3.11 -8.99
CA LEU A 18 -9.48 3.78 -8.44
C LEU A 18 -9.29 3.46 -6.95
N ASN A 19 -10.36 3.52 -6.15
CA ASN A 19 -10.30 3.21 -4.73
C ASN A 19 -9.90 1.76 -4.46
N VAL A 20 -10.40 0.81 -5.25
CA VAL A 20 -9.99 -0.59 -5.19
C VAL A 20 -8.50 -0.71 -5.50
N PHE A 21 -8.02 -0.04 -6.54
CA PHE A 21 -6.61 -0.09 -6.94
C PHE A 21 -5.67 0.51 -5.90
N LYS A 22 -6.02 1.65 -5.30
CA LYS A 22 -5.27 2.25 -4.19
C LYS A 22 -5.18 1.29 -3.00
N ASN A 23 -6.28 0.63 -2.64
CA ASN A 23 -6.29 -0.36 -1.56
C ASN A 23 -5.43 -1.58 -1.90
N LEU A 24 -5.50 -2.10 -3.13
CA LEU A 24 -4.66 -3.20 -3.58
C LEU A 24 -3.17 -2.86 -3.44
N ILE A 25 -2.77 -1.63 -3.81
CA ILE A 25 -1.39 -1.17 -3.67
C ILE A 25 -0.98 -1.07 -2.19
N ARG A 26 -1.81 -0.48 -1.31
CA ARG A 26 -1.52 -0.41 0.13
C ARG A 26 -1.26 -1.78 0.74
N VAL A 27 -2.11 -2.74 0.40
CA VAL A 27 -1.98 -4.14 0.87
C VAL A 27 -0.72 -4.77 0.32
N SER A 28 -0.47 -4.63 -0.98
CA SER A 28 0.71 -5.22 -1.64
C SER A 28 2.01 -4.71 -1.04
N ILE A 29 2.16 -3.38 -0.88
CA ILE A 29 3.35 -2.78 -0.28
C ILE A 29 3.50 -3.20 1.19
N SER A 30 2.41 -3.25 1.95
CA SER A 30 2.47 -3.70 3.35
C SER A 30 2.93 -5.16 3.48
N GLU A 31 2.39 -6.06 2.65
CA GLU A 31 2.77 -7.47 2.63
C GLU A 31 4.21 -7.66 2.17
N ILE A 32 4.68 -6.92 1.16
CA ILE A 32 6.10 -6.95 0.74
C ILE A 32 6.98 -6.51 1.92
N CYS A 33 6.66 -5.40 2.58
CA CYS A 33 7.40 -4.94 3.75
C CYS A 33 7.44 -5.99 4.87
N TYR A 34 6.34 -6.72 5.08
CA TYR A 34 6.24 -7.78 6.08
C TYR A 34 7.07 -9.01 5.71
N ILE A 35 6.82 -9.60 4.54
CA ILE A 35 7.44 -10.85 4.07
C ILE A 35 8.95 -10.68 3.83
N ARG A 36 9.39 -9.48 3.47
CA ARG A 36 10.82 -9.15 3.32
C ARG A 36 11.48 -8.68 4.62
N ASN A 37 10.72 -8.64 5.72
CA ASN A 37 11.18 -8.25 7.06
C ASN A 37 11.87 -6.87 7.06
N LEU A 38 11.29 -5.91 6.33
CA LEU A 38 11.80 -4.54 6.23
C LEU A 38 11.57 -3.76 7.54
N PHE A 39 10.51 -4.11 8.27
CA PHE A 39 10.16 -3.53 9.56
C PHE A 39 9.89 -4.65 10.58
N PRO A 40 10.02 -4.36 11.88
CA PRO A 40 9.66 -5.32 12.92
C PRO A 40 8.13 -5.45 13.08
N GLU A 41 7.69 -6.53 13.73
CA GLU A 41 6.26 -6.94 13.83
C GLU A 41 5.36 -5.82 14.39
N GLU A 42 5.85 -5.02 15.35
CA GLU A 42 5.10 -3.95 16.01
C GLU A 42 4.64 -2.83 15.07
N VAL A 43 5.28 -2.67 13.90
CA VAL A 43 4.88 -1.69 12.88
C VAL A 43 3.62 -2.13 12.14
N PHE A 44 3.30 -3.42 12.19
CA PHE A 44 2.18 -4.01 11.47
C PHE A 44 0.96 -4.23 12.37
N LYS A 45 -0.22 -4.24 11.75
CA LYS A 45 -1.46 -4.70 12.36
C LYS A 45 -2.14 -5.73 11.47
N ASP A 46 -2.67 -6.77 12.08
CA ASP A 46 -3.54 -7.72 11.40
C ASP A 46 -4.85 -7.03 10.99
N ARG A 47 -5.20 -7.15 9.72
CA ARG A 47 -6.50 -6.74 9.17
C ARG A 47 -7.10 -7.88 8.35
N VAL A 48 -8.42 -7.84 8.19
CA VAL A 48 -9.13 -8.77 7.30
C VAL A 48 -9.57 -7.98 6.06
N TYR A 49 -9.14 -8.44 4.89
CA TYR A 49 -9.54 -7.87 3.60
C TYR A 49 -9.98 -9.01 2.67
N ALA A 50 -11.21 -8.94 2.16
CA ALA A 50 -11.80 -10.00 1.32
C ALA A 50 -11.63 -11.41 1.94
N ASP A 51 -11.94 -11.53 3.24
CA ASP A 51 -11.77 -12.76 4.05
C ASP A 51 -10.34 -13.29 4.19
N MET A 52 -9.34 -12.54 3.74
CA MET A 52 -7.92 -12.84 3.94
C MET A 52 -7.37 -12.04 5.11
N ARG A 53 -6.60 -12.69 5.99
CA ARG A 53 -5.83 -12.00 7.05
C ARG A 53 -4.52 -11.49 6.45
N ILE A 54 -4.28 -10.20 6.59
CA ILE A 54 -3.12 -9.50 6.05
C ILE A 54 -2.43 -8.67 7.14
N LYS A 55 -1.13 -8.47 6.97
CA LYS A 55 -0.29 -7.57 7.78
C LYS A 55 -0.24 -6.21 7.08
N CYS A 56 -0.85 -5.22 7.71
CA CYS A 56 -0.87 -3.86 7.18
C CYS A 56 0.11 -2.97 7.95
N LEU A 57 0.88 -2.13 7.24
CA LEU A 57 1.61 -1.03 7.86
C LEU A 57 0.62 -0.16 8.64
N ALA A 58 0.91 0.08 9.91
CA ALA A 58 0.09 0.90 10.78
C ALA A 58 0.97 1.78 11.69
N PRO A 59 1.82 2.63 11.10
CA PRO A 59 2.69 3.50 11.85
C PRO A 59 1.88 4.44 12.75
N ILE A 60 2.49 4.81 13.88
CA ILE A 60 1.87 5.72 14.85
C ILE A 60 2.46 7.11 14.65
N ASP A 61 1.60 8.11 14.49
CA ASP A 61 2.02 9.50 14.32
C ASP A 61 2.81 10.01 15.53
N ASN A 62 3.75 10.93 15.28
CA ASN A 62 4.54 11.63 16.32
C ASN A 62 5.34 10.72 17.26
N THR A 63 5.64 9.49 16.85
CA THR A 63 6.50 8.57 17.59
C THR A 63 7.99 8.87 17.46
N THR A 64 8.75 8.58 18.51
CA THR A 64 10.22 8.64 18.52
C THR A 64 10.87 7.34 18.03
N ASP A 65 10.08 6.29 17.78
CA ASP A 65 10.59 5.05 17.19
C ASP A 65 10.98 5.24 15.71
N GLN A 66 12.17 4.77 15.32
CA GLN A 66 12.71 4.97 13.98
C GLN A 66 11.96 4.14 12.94
N PHE A 67 11.67 2.87 13.21
CA PHE A 67 10.97 2.00 12.25
C PHE A 67 9.55 2.48 11.98
N MET A 68 8.86 2.99 12.99
CA MET A 68 7.55 3.59 12.83
C MET A 68 7.58 4.86 11.97
N ARG A 69 8.60 5.71 12.13
CA ARG A 69 8.78 6.88 11.24
C ARG A 69 9.07 6.48 9.81
N ASP A 70 9.95 5.50 9.62
CA ASP A 70 10.29 5.01 8.27
C ASP A 70 9.08 4.38 7.58
N ALA A 71 8.28 3.60 8.32
CA ALA A 71 7.01 3.08 7.85
C ALA A 71 6.00 4.18 7.54
N HIS A 72 5.92 5.23 8.36
CA HIS A 72 5.11 6.43 8.08
C HIS A 72 5.54 7.11 6.77
N CYS A 73 6.84 7.21 6.50
CA CYS A 73 7.33 7.74 5.23
C CYS A 73 6.86 6.91 4.02
N VAL A 74 6.82 5.58 4.14
CA VAL A 74 6.27 4.71 3.09
C VAL A 74 4.78 4.94 2.89
N THR A 75 4.00 5.05 3.97
CA THR A 75 2.55 5.30 3.86
C THR A 75 2.27 6.68 3.28
N GLU A 76 3.00 7.72 3.69
CA GLU A 76 2.85 9.06 3.14
C GLU A 76 3.26 9.15 1.67
N TRP A 77 4.31 8.44 1.25
CA TRP A 77 4.70 8.34 -0.15
C TRP A 77 3.56 7.78 -1.01
N LEU A 78 2.82 6.79 -0.50
CA LEU A 78 1.62 6.28 -1.16
C LEU A 78 0.49 7.31 -1.16
N GLU A 79 0.10 7.84 0.01
CA GLU A 79 -1.08 8.71 0.16
C GLU A 79 -0.93 10.06 -0.52
N ALA A 80 0.12 10.80 -0.15
CA ALA A 80 0.35 12.17 -0.61
C ALA A 80 1.09 12.22 -1.96
N GLY A 81 1.74 11.13 -2.36
CA GLY A 81 2.49 11.03 -3.61
C GLY A 81 1.77 10.22 -4.69
N ALA A 82 1.89 8.90 -4.62
CA ALA A 82 1.44 8.00 -5.68
C ALA A 82 -0.08 8.10 -5.93
N PHE A 83 -0.89 8.16 -4.88
CA PHE A 83 -2.35 8.15 -4.99
C PHE A 83 -2.93 9.49 -5.43
N ASP A 84 -2.30 10.61 -5.09
CA ASP A 84 -2.61 11.93 -5.66
C ASP A 84 -2.29 11.96 -7.16
N ALA A 85 -1.13 11.42 -7.56
CA ALA A 85 -0.76 11.30 -8.97
C ALA A 85 -1.72 10.38 -9.76
N MET A 86 -2.21 9.29 -9.16
CA MET A 86 -3.24 8.44 -9.80
C MET A 86 -4.58 9.18 -9.97
N GLU A 87 -5.04 9.94 -8.97
CA GLU A 87 -6.28 10.74 -9.08
C GLU A 87 -6.20 11.75 -10.22
N LYS A 88 -5.05 12.37 -10.38
CA LYS A 88 -4.78 13.34 -11.46
C LYS A 88 -4.45 12.66 -12.80
N LYS A 89 -4.43 11.33 -12.85
CA LYS A 89 -4.07 10.52 -14.03
C LYS A 89 -2.66 10.81 -14.56
N TYR A 90 -1.73 11.12 -13.66
CA TYR A 90 -0.33 11.41 -13.97
C TYR A 90 0.59 10.20 -13.79
N LEU A 91 0.18 9.20 -13.00
CA LEU A 91 1.01 8.04 -12.71
C LEU A 91 0.89 6.98 -13.82
N LEU A 92 1.99 6.72 -14.53
CA LEU A 92 2.08 5.65 -15.55
C LEU A 92 2.57 4.33 -14.95
N GLN A 93 3.62 4.37 -14.14
CA GLN A 93 4.26 3.21 -13.52
C GLN A 93 4.77 3.58 -12.13
N MET A 94 4.78 2.60 -11.22
CA MET A 94 5.33 2.73 -9.88
C MET A 94 6.17 1.49 -9.58
N ASP A 95 7.43 1.71 -9.22
CA ASP A 95 8.38 0.66 -8.89
C ASP A 95 8.72 0.73 -7.39
N PHE A 96 8.64 -0.40 -6.69
CA PHE A 96 8.98 -0.51 -5.27
C PHE A 96 10.17 -1.46 -5.10
N CYS A 97 11.37 -0.89 -5.17
CA CYS A 97 12.61 -1.63 -5.21
C CYS A 97 13.23 -1.85 -3.83
N ILE A 98 13.78 -3.04 -3.59
CA ILE A 98 14.54 -3.36 -2.36
C ILE A 98 16.02 -3.53 -2.71
N TYR A 99 16.88 -2.77 -2.03
CA TYR A 99 18.33 -2.79 -2.25
C TYR A 99 19.08 -3.38 -1.06
N ALA A 100 20.11 -4.18 -1.33
CA ALA A 100 21.13 -4.48 -0.33
C ALA A 100 22.02 -3.25 -0.14
N LEU A 101 22.21 -2.85 1.12
CA LEU A 101 23.15 -1.81 1.47
C LEU A 101 24.56 -2.39 1.53
N GLY A 102 25.48 -1.74 0.83
CA GLY A 102 26.89 -2.08 0.88
C GLY A 102 27.62 -1.59 2.11
N LYS A 103 28.93 -1.87 2.14
CA LYS A 103 29.82 -1.44 3.23
C LYS A 103 29.75 0.07 3.51
N ASN A 104 29.39 0.88 2.51
CA ASN A 104 29.26 2.33 2.61
C ASN A 104 27.80 2.83 2.68
N LYS A 105 26.83 1.94 2.92
CA LYS A 105 25.38 2.23 2.85
C LYS A 105 24.92 2.80 1.50
N SER A 106 25.71 2.63 0.44
CA SER A 106 25.28 2.87 -0.93
C SER A 106 24.44 1.68 -1.42
N PRO A 107 23.34 1.91 -2.16
CA PRO A 107 22.64 0.84 -2.84
C PRO A 107 23.57 0.28 -3.93
N GLU A 108 24.14 -0.89 -3.67
CA GLU A 108 25.12 -1.51 -4.56
C GLU A 108 24.50 -2.63 -5.40
N ASN A 109 23.49 -3.32 -4.87
CA ASN A 109 22.80 -4.41 -5.56
C ASN A 109 21.29 -4.29 -5.36
N LEU A 110 20.56 -4.17 -6.48
CA LEU A 110 19.11 -4.35 -6.50
C LEU A 110 18.81 -5.83 -6.22
N LEU A 111 18.02 -6.10 -5.17
CA LEU A 111 17.66 -7.47 -4.82
C LEU A 111 16.39 -7.90 -5.55
N GLU A 112 15.37 -7.05 -5.55
CA GLU A 112 14.02 -7.33 -6.05
C GLU A 112 13.39 -6.05 -6.65
N TRP A 113 12.60 -6.22 -7.71
CA TRP A 113 11.84 -5.19 -8.44
C TRP A 113 10.32 -5.43 -8.38
#